data_AF-A0A0N1M9X4-F1
#
_entry.id   AF-A0A0N1M9X4-F1
#
_cell.length_a   1.000
_cell.length_b   1.000
_cell.length_c   1.000
_cell.angle_alpha   90.00
_cell.angle_beta   90.00
_cell.angle_gamma   90.00
#
_symmetry.space_group_name_H-M   'P 1'
#
loop_
_entity.id
_entity.type
_entity.pdbx_description
1 polymer ?
#
loop_
_entity_poly.entity_id
_entity_poly.type
_entity_poly.pdbx_seq_one_letter_code
_entity_poly.pdbx_strand_id
1 'polypeptide(L)' 'MNAAKDGASSPLADFFTKASAETKRDVYNAVINKAIASQRDVIEKAEAIKKVKKASEKNG' A
#
# COMPACT_ATOMS: atom_id res chain seq x y z
N MET A 1 -7.14 20.92 -33.48
CA MET A 1 -7.88 19.85 -32.76
C MET A 1 -6.85 19.01 -32.02
N ASN A 2 -6.89 19.02 -30.68
CA ASN A 2 -6.02 18.19 -29.84
C ASN A 2 -6.57 16.75 -29.85
N ALA A 3 -5.82 15.82 -30.44
CA ALA A 3 -6.14 14.41 -30.40
C ALA A 3 -5.81 13.86 -29.00
N ALA A 4 -6.75 14.01 -28.06
CA ALA A 4 -6.83 13.06 -26.97
C ALA A 4 -7.10 11.69 -27.61
N LYS A 5 -6.21 10.71 -27.37
CA LYS A 5 -6.40 9.31 -27.77
C LYS A 5 -7.53 8.71 -26.94
N ASP A 6 -8.76 9.06 -27.29
CA ASP A 6 -9.97 8.44 -26.79
C ASP A 6 -10.05 7.00 -27.34
N GLY A 7 -9.61 6.01 -26.55
CA GLY A 7 -9.83 4.60 -26.88
C GLY A 7 -8.73 3.61 -26.47
N ALA A 8 -7.56 4.07 -26.01
CA ALA A 8 -6.56 3.15 -25.49
C ALA A 8 -6.91 2.74 -24.05
N SER A 9 -7.54 1.56 -23.90
CA SER A 9 -7.75 0.94 -22.58
C SER A 9 -6.42 0.89 -21.83
N SER A 10 -6.39 1.38 -20.59
CA SER A 10 -5.17 1.37 -19.80
C SER A 10 -4.74 -0.08 -19.53
N PRO A 11 -3.44 -0.37 -19.41
CA PRO A 11 -2.97 -1.72 -19.05
C PRO A 11 -3.63 -2.26 -17.78
N LEU A 12 -3.98 -1.36 -16.85
CA LEU A 12 -4.69 -1.71 -15.62
C LEU A 12 -6.16 -2.06 -15.89
N ALA A 13 -6.85 -1.30 -16.73
CA ALA A 13 -8.20 -1.61 -17.17
C ALA A 13 -8.23 -2.94 -17.94
N ASP A 14 -7.25 -3.19 -18.80
CA ASP A 14 -7.09 -4.45 -19.52
C ASP A 14 -6.88 -5.64 -18.58
N PHE A 15 -6.06 -5.46 -17.54
CA PHE A 15 -5.86 -6.48 -16.53
C PHE A 15 -7.17 -6.80 -15.79
N PHE A 16 -7.86 -5.80 -15.27
CA PHE A 16 -9.09 -6.03 -14.49
C PHE A 16 -10.29 -6.47 -15.34
N THR A 17 -10.26 -6.26 -16.65
CA THR A 17 -11.30 -6.77 -17.57
C THR A 17 -11.03 -8.22 -18.00
N LYS A 18 -9.77 -8.57 -18.27
CA LYS A 18 -9.39 -9.88 -18.85
C LYS A 18 -8.97 -10.93 -17.82
N ALA A 19 -8.51 -10.53 -16.63
CA ALA A 19 -8.06 -11.47 -15.61
C ALA A 19 -9.22 -12.30 -15.02
N SER A 20 -8.92 -13.50 -14.53
CA SER A 20 -9.87 -14.31 -13.77
C SER A 20 -10.19 -13.67 -12.41
N ALA A 21 -11.29 -14.09 -11.78
CA ALA A 21 -11.64 -13.64 -10.44
C ALA A 21 -10.56 -14.00 -9.40
N GLU A 22 -9.93 -15.17 -9.55
CA GLU A 22 -8.85 -15.65 -8.68
C GLU A 22 -7.62 -14.74 -8.79
N THR A 23 -7.16 -14.47 -10.01
CA THR A 23 -6.01 -13.59 -10.25
C THR A 23 -6.24 -12.18 -9.71
N LYS A 24 -7.46 -11.64 -9.81
CA LYS A 24 -7.80 -10.34 -9.21
C LYS A 24 -7.71 -10.39 -7.69
N ARG A 25 -8.25 -11.44 -7.06
CA ARG A 25 -8.18 -11.63 -5.61
C ARG A 25 -6.74 -11.74 -5.13
N ASP A 26 -5.88 -12.46 -5.85
CA ASP A 26 -4.47 -12.61 -5.49
C ASP A 26 -3.75 -11.26 -5.51
N VAL A 27 -4.00 -10.43 -6.52
CA VAL A 27 -3.46 -9.07 -6.57
C VAL A 27 -3.96 -8.22 -5.42
N TYR A 28 -5.26 -8.25 -5.11
CA TYR A 28 -5.80 -7.52 -3.96
C TYR A 28 -5.17 -7.99 -2.65
N ASN A 29 -5.06 -9.30 -2.44
CA ASN A 29 -4.45 -9.89 -1.24
C ASN A 29 -2.98 -9.48 -1.12
N ALA A 30 -2.20 -9.52 -2.20
CA ALA A 30 -0.81 -9.09 -2.19
C ALA A 30 -0.66 -7.62 -1.78
N VAL A 31 -1.52 -6.73 -2.31
CA VAL A 31 -1.50 -5.31 -1.98
C VAL A 31 -1.91 -5.08 -0.53
N ILE A 32 -2.98 -5.74 -0.06
CA ILE A 32 -3.47 -5.62 1.32
C ILE A 32 -2.39 -6.09 2.30
N ASN A 33 -1.76 -7.24 2.05
CA ASN A 33 -0.71 -7.77 2.91
C ASN A 33 0.49 -6.82 2.99
N LYS A 34 0.89 -6.22 1.86
CA LYS A 34 1.95 -5.22 1.83
C LYS A 34 1.58 -3.96 2.60
N ALA A 35 0.34 -3.49 2.47
CA ALA A 35 -0.16 -2.33 3.21
C ALA A 35 -0.17 -2.58 4.72
N ILE A 36 -0.65 -3.76 5.15
CA ILE A 36 -0.65 -4.16 6.56
C ILE A 36 0.77 -4.21 7.12
N ALA A 37 1.72 -4.83 6.39
CA ALA A 37 3.12 -4.88 6.80
C ALA A 37 3.71 -3.46 6.96
N SER A 38 3.50 -2.59 5.97
CA SER A 38 3.97 -1.20 6.05
C SER A 38 3.37 -0.43 7.22
N GLN A 39 2.09 -0.66 7.55
CA GLN A 39 1.45 -0.01 8.70
C GLN A 39 2.02 -0.51 10.03
N ARG A 40 2.32 -1.82 10.14
CA ARG A 40 2.96 -2.39 11.34
C ARG A 40 4.34 -1.80 11.56
N ASP A 41 5.17 -1.70 10.52
CA ASP A 41 6.51 -1.10 10.63
C ASP A 41 6.46 0.34 11.15
N VAL A 42 5.47 1.11 10.72
CA VAL A 42 5.27 2.49 11.20
C VAL A 42 4.89 2.51 12.67
N ILE A 43 3.97 1.65 13.10
CA ILE A 43 3.56 1.53 14.50
C ILE A 43 4.76 1.14 15.38
N GLU A 44 5.52 0.12 14.98
CA GLU A 44 6.69 -0.34 15.74
C GLU A 44 7.74 0.76 15.89
N LYS A 45 8.03 1.50 14.81
CA LYS A 45 8.94 2.66 14.86
C LYS A 45 8.41 3.75 15.78
N ALA A 46 7.12 4.06 15.73
CA ALA A 46 6.51 5.05 16.60
C ALA A 46 6.56 4.62 18.08
N GLU A 47 6.35 3.34 18.37
CA GLU A 47 6.48 2.80 19.73
C GLU A 47 7.92 2.86 20.24
N ALA A 48 8.91 2.54 19.40
CA ALA A 48 10.32 2.66 19.75
C ALA A 48 10.68 4.11 20.10
N ILE A 49 10.26 5.08 19.27
CA ILE A 49 10.44 6.51 19.55
C ILE A 49 9.78 6.90 20.88
N LYS A 50 8.56 6.44 21.14
CA LYS A 50 7.84 6.74 22.40
C LYS A 50 8.56 6.18 23.61
N LYS A 51 9.13 4.97 23.53
CA LYS A 51 9.92 4.36 24.61
C LYS A 51 11.21 5.15 24.88
N VAL A 52 11.93 5.54 23.84
CA VAL A 52 13.15 6.36 23.97
C VAL A 52 12.82 7.72 24.60
N LYS A 53 11.78 8.40 24.13
CA LYS A 53 11.35 9.70 24.68
C LYS A 53 10.97 9.60 26.17
N LYS A 54 10.24 8.57 26.55
CA LYS A 54 9.92 8.30 27.97
C LYS A 54 11.16 8.02 28.82
N ALA A 55 12.17 7.35 28.26
CA ALA A 55 13.40 7.07 28.97
C ALA A 55 14.26 8.34 29.16
N SER A 56 14.28 9.25 28.17
CA SER A 56 14.98 10.53 28.30
C SER A 56 14.33 11.49 29.29
N GLU A 57 12.99 11.48 29.41
CA GLU A 57 12.26 12.33 30.36
C GLU A 57 12.37 11.87 31.82
N LYS A 58 12.74 10.61 32.08
CA LYS A 58 12.85 10.04 33.43
C LYS A 58 14.23 10.20 34.06
N ASN A 59 15.23 10.60 33.27
CA ASN A 59 16.63 10.73 33.66
C ASN A 59 17.13 12.19 33.64
N GLY A 60 16.23 13.17 33.48
CA GLY A 60 16.53 14.61 33.46
C GLY A 60 15.92 15.34 34.65
#